data_AF-A0A8R1ELJ5-F1
#
_entry.id   AF-A0A8R1ELJ5-F1
#
_cell.length_a   1.000
_cell.length_b   1.000
_cell.length_c   1.000
_cell.angle_alpha   90.00
_cell.angle_beta   90.00
_cell.angle_gamma   90.00
#
_symmetry.space_group_name_H-M   'P 1'
#
loop_
_entity.id
_entity.type
_entity.pdbx_description
1 polymer ?
#
loop_
_entity_poly.entity_id
_entity_poly.type
_entity_poly.pdbx_seq_one_letter_code
_entity_poly.pdbx_strand_id
1 'polypeptide(L)'
;MAGWAGAGVNHVLIFEVDPRNHLSYQTLMQIASFMIMLWSFAVLAYLYAHMLGIPPFAPPLALMVVCVVLLLNPIAKPDSLFHRNSRFWLLKHCYKCFTSPFHFVTFTDFWLGDQMNSLTTAFLDFQYFVCFYSTEVDYSDGWIKVNGINSSTGSVPWGKCGIVNPEKTQCASAAGLRSLMSVIPAMIRFLQCLRRYRDTKRVHPHLVNAGKYSTTFFVVACGALNKYYEAESPNSTSIFFYIWILSYIMSFTYTFLWDIFMDWGLIDPRHRKKRDSYEKR
;
A
#
# COMPACT_ATOMS: atom_id res chain seq x y z
N MET A 1 -1.68 -7.99 17.19
CA MET A 1 -0.75 -8.73 18.06
C MET A 1 -1.21 -8.78 19.52
N ALA A 2 -1.51 -7.66 20.18
CA ALA A 2 -2.01 -7.68 21.57
C ALA A 2 -3.27 -8.56 21.74
N GLY A 3 -4.27 -8.41 20.86
CA GLY A 3 -5.47 -9.26 20.89
C GLY A 3 -5.18 -10.75 20.65
N TRP A 4 -4.20 -11.09 19.80
CA TRP A 4 -3.79 -12.48 19.57
C TRP A 4 -3.07 -13.04 20.81
N ALA A 5 -2.18 -12.26 21.43
CA ALA A 5 -1.53 -12.66 22.67
C ALA A 5 -2.53 -12.83 23.82
N GLY A 6 -3.50 -11.92 23.96
CA GLY A 6 -4.57 -12.01 24.96
C GLY A 6 -5.49 -13.22 24.76
N ALA A 7 -5.68 -13.65 23.51
CA ALA A 7 -6.43 -14.86 23.17
C ALA A 7 -5.57 -16.16 23.17
N GLY A 8 -4.32 -16.10 23.62
CA GLY A 8 -3.41 -17.25 23.67
C GLY A 8 -2.86 -17.72 22.31
N VAL A 9 -3.04 -16.92 21.25
CA VAL A 9 -2.55 -17.24 19.90
C VAL A 9 -1.07 -16.86 19.77
N ASN A 10 -0.22 -17.87 19.54
CA ASN A 10 1.22 -17.68 19.37
C ASN A 10 1.58 -17.10 17.99
N HIS A 11 1.48 -15.78 17.88
CA HIS A 11 1.77 -15.03 16.66
C HIS A 11 3.24 -15.10 16.22
N VAL A 12 4.18 -15.26 17.15
CA VAL A 12 5.62 -15.39 16.86
C VAL A 12 5.87 -16.66 16.05
N LEU A 13 5.25 -17.78 16.45
CA LEU A 13 5.31 -19.03 15.72
C LEU A 13 4.62 -18.95 14.35
N ILE A 14 3.40 -18.38 14.31
CA ILE A 14 2.60 -18.30 13.07
C ILE A 14 3.32 -17.49 11.97
N PHE A 15 4.00 -16.42 12.36
CA PHE A 15 4.75 -15.57 11.43
C PHE A 15 6.20 -16.00 11.21
N GLU A 16 6.64 -17.12 11.81
CA GLU A 16 8.01 -17.61 11.75
C GLU A 16 9.05 -16.54 12.17
N VAL A 17 8.70 -15.76 13.20
CA VAL A 17 9.58 -14.73 13.77
C VAL A 17 10.46 -15.37 14.85
N ASP A 18 11.72 -14.93 14.96
CA ASP A 18 12.63 -15.44 15.99
C ASP A 18 12.11 -15.13 17.41
N PRO A 19 11.83 -16.13 18.26
CA PRO A 19 11.31 -15.93 19.60
C PRO A 19 12.31 -15.23 20.55
N ARG A 20 13.60 -15.20 20.23
CA ARG A 20 14.61 -14.50 21.03
C ARG A 20 14.73 -13.04 20.64
N ASN A 21 14.30 -12.70 19.44
CA ASN A 21 14.48 -11.37 18.86
C ASN A 21 13.27 -10.97 18.01
N HIS A 22 12.13 -10.78 18.68
CA HIS A 22 10.92 -10.27 18.09
C HIS A 22 10.51 -8.94 18.74
N LEU A 23 9.84 -8.10 17.96
CA LEU A 23 9.28 -6.88 18.49
C LEU A 23 8.06 -7.20 19.36
N SER A 24 7.99 -6.58 20.53
CA SER A 24 6.76 -6.57 21.32
C SER A 24 5.72 -5.67 20.66
N TYR A 25 4.44 -5.89 20.96
CA TYR A 25 3.37 -5.00 20.48
C TYR A 25 3.54 -3.56 21.00
N GLN A 26 4.12 -3.37 22.20
CA GLN A 26 4.42 -2.06 22.77
C GLN A 26 5.51 -1.35 21.97
N THR A 27 6.60 -2.06 21.64
CA THR A 27 7.69 -1.52 20.83
C THR A 27 7.21 -1.16 19.43
N LEU A 28 6.35 -1.99 18.82
CA LEU A 28 5.73 -1.67 17.53
C LEU A 28 4.88 -0.40 17.60
N MET A 29 4.08 -0.23 18.65
CA MET A 29 3.31 0.99 18.85
C MET A 29 4.21 2.21 19.08
N GLN A 30 5.31 2.07 19.83
CA GLN A 30 6.29 3.14 20.02
C GLN A 30 6.93 3.57 18.68
N ILE A 31 7.34 2.60 17.85
CA ILE A 31 7.89 2.88 16.51
C ILE A 31 6.84 3.57 15.64
N ALA A 32 5.59 3.09 15.65
CA ALA A 32 4.49 3.72 14.90
C ALA A 32 4.23 5.16 15.36
N SER A 33 4.16 5.40 16.67
CA SER A 33 4.00 6.75 17.24
C SER A 33 5.15 7.68 16.88
N PHE A 34 6.39 7.17 16.89
CA PHE A 34 7.56 7.94 16.44
C PHE A 34 7.47 8.32 14.96
N MET A 35 7.06 7.39 14.09
CA MET A 35 6.89 7.67 12.66
C MET A 35 5.75 8.66 12.40
N ILE A 36 4.64 8.56 13.14
CA ILE A 36 3.54 9.53 13.08
C ILE A 36 4.03 10.92 13.51
N MET A 37 4.82 11.00 14.58
CA MET A 37 5.41 12.25 15.04
C MET A 37 6.31 12.88 13.97
N LEU A 38 7.21 12.10 13.34
CA LEU A 38 8.04 12.58 12.22
C LEU A 38 7.19 13.07 11.04
N TRP A 39 6.13 12.33 10.69
CA TRP A 39 5.21 12.72 9.65
C TRP A 39 4.48 14.02 9.98
N SER A 40 3.97 14.18 11.22
CA SER A 40 3.33 15.40 11.67
C SER A 40 4.28 16.60 11.64
N PHE A 41 5.54 16.42 12.04
CA PHE A 41 6.56 17.47 11.90
C PHE A 41 6.80 17.86 10.45
N ALA A 42 6.89 16.89 9.53
CA ALA A 42 7.07 17.18 8.11
C ALA A 42 5.86 17.92 7.52
N VAL A 43 4.64 17.55 7.90
CA VAL A 43 3.41 18.26 7.50
C VAL A 43 3.40 19.69 8.05
N LEU A 44 3.71 19.89 9.33
CA LEU A 44 3.80 21.23 9.92
C LEU A 44 4.89 22.07 9.25
N ALA A 45 6.07 21.50 8.99
CA ALA A 45 7.14 22.18 8.28
C ALA A 45 6.75 22.55 6.85
N TYR A 46 6.00 21.69 6.15
CA TYR A 46 5.40 22.02 4.85
C TYR A 46 4.41 23.20 4.95
N LEU A 47 3.49 23.14 5.92
CA LEU A 47 2.45 24.16 6.11
C LEU A 47 3.02 25.54 6.48
N TYR A 48 4.08 25.56 7.29
CA TYR A 48 4.72 26.80 7.76
C TYR A 48 6.04 27.11 7.04
N ALA A 49 6.31 26.48 5.89
CA ALA A 49 7.56 26.61 5.16
C ALA A 49 7.94 28.07 4.85
N HIS A 50 6.95 28.90 4.46
CA HIS A 50 7.13 30.33 4.22
C HIS A 50 7.60 31.09 5.48
N MET A 51 7.04 30.77 6.65
CA MET A 51 7.44 31.40 7.91
C MET A 51 8.82 30.94 8.38
N LEU A 52 9.20 29.71 8.04
CA LEU A 52 10.50 29.11 8.37
C LEU A 52 11.61 29.48 7.37
N GLY A 53 11.28 30.11 6.25
CA GLY A 53 12.24 30.42 5.18
C GLY A 53 12.80 29.18 4.47
N ILE A 54 12.10 28.05 4.54
CA ILE A 54 12.51 26.79 3.88
C ILE A 54 11.66 26.51 2.64
N PRO A 55 12.18 25.79 1.63
CA PRO A 55 11.38 25.37 0.49
C PRO A 55 10.22 24.44 0.92
N PRO A 56 8.96 24.71 0.52
CA PRO A 56 7.82 23.90 0.94
C PRO A 56 7.94 22.42 0.64
N PHE A 57 8.58 22.04 -0.46
CA PHE A 57 8.73 20.63 -0.87
C PHE A 57 9.97 19.94 -0.27
N ALA A 58 10.81 20.64 0.50
CA ALA A 58 11.95 20.02 1.17
C ALA A 58 11.55 19.10 2.34
N PRO A 59 10.63 19.48 3.27
CA PRO A 59 10.19 18.61 4.35
C PRO A 59 9.62 17.24 3.94
N PRO A 60 8.69 17.13 2.97
CA PRO A 60 8.21 15.81 2.54
C PRO A 60 9.30 14.95 1.90
N LEU A 61 10.24 15.54 1.14
CA LEU A 61 11.39 14.82 0.61
C LEU A 61 12.30 14.32 1.73
N ALA A 62 12.63 15.18 2.69
CA ALA A 62 13.47 14.84 3.83
C ALA A 62 12.86 13.70 4.66
N LEU A 63 11.55 13.73 4.91
CA LEU A 63 10.85 12.64 5.60
C LEU A 63 11.02 11.31 4.86
N MET A 64 10.82 11.30 3.54
CA MET A 64 10.96 10.07 2.75
C MET A 64 12.39 9.54 2.75
N VAL A 65 13.40 10.42 2.66
CA VAL A 65 14.81 10.04 2.81
C VAL A 65 15.07 9.43 4.19
N VAL A 66 14.57 10.05 5.26
CA VAL A 66 14.68 9.51 6.63
C VAL A 66 14.02 8.14 6.73
N CYS A 67 12.81 7.95 6.20
CA CYS A 67 12.13 6.66 6.18
C CYS A 67 12.95 5.57 5.46
N VAL A 68 13.53 5.88 4.30
CA VAL A 68 14.37 4.95 3.54
C VAL A 68 15.66 4.62 4.30
N VAL A 69 16.33 5.63 4.86
CA VAL A 69 17.55 5.45 5.67
C VAL A 69 17.26 4.59 6.90
N LEU A 70 16.13 4.83 7.58
CA LEU A 70 15.72 3.99 8.70
C LEU A 70 15.42 2.56 8.23
N LEU A 71 14.64 2.37 7.17
CA LEU A 71 14.29 1.04 6.69
C LEU A 71 15.52 0.21 6.27
N LEU A 72 16.47 0.82 5.56
CA LEU A 72 17.67 0.16 5.03
C LEU A 72 18.86 0.16 5.99
N ASN A 73 18.71 0.73 7.19
CA ASN A 73 19.82 0.94 8.12
C ASN A 73 20.58 -0.37 8.41
N PRO A 74 21.89 -0.46 8.06
CA PRO A 74 22.68 -1.67 8.28
C PRO A 74 23.19 -1.81 9.73
N ILE A 75 23.06 -0.77 10.56
CA ILE A 75 23.60 -0.74 11.92
C ILE A 75 22.84 -1.73 12.80
N ALA A 76 23.58 -2.69 13.35
CA ALA A 76 23.01 -3.77 14.16
C ALA A 76 22.91 -3.43 15.66
N LYS A 77 23.65 -2.41 16.14
CA LYS A 77 23.73 -2.09 17.57
C LYS A 77 23.63 -0.57 17.83
N PRO A 78 22.96 -0.14 18.92
CA PRO A 78 22.19 -0.98 19.84
C PRO A 78 20.88 -1.47 19.20
N ASP A 79 20.56 -2.75 19.41
CA ASP A 79 19.39 -3.40 18.80
C ASP A 79 18.05 -2.78 19.28
N SER A 80 18.06 -2.16 20.46
CA SER A 80 16.94 -1.40 21.03
C SER A 80 16.47 -0.19 20.21
N LEU A 81 17.31 0.32 19.31
CA LEU A 81 16.98 1.48 18.47
C LEU A 81 16.82 1.10 16.99
N PHE A 82 17.69 0.22 16.48
CA PHE A 82 17.77 -0.04 15.05
C PHE A 82 16.97 -1.25 14.58
N HIS A 83 16.66 -2.22 15.45
CA HIS A 83 15.84 -3.39 15.15
C HIS A 83 16.13 -4.03 13.77
N ARG A 84 17.42 -4.19 13.46
CA ARG A 84 17.91 -4.57 12.13
C ARG A 84 17.26 -5.85 11.63
N ASN A 85 17.23 -6.88 12.47
CA ASN A 85 16.71 -8.20 12.09
C ASN A 85 15.22 -8.13 11.68
N SER A 86 14.41 -7.35 12.38
CA SER A 86 13.00 -7.14 12.04
C SER A 86 12.82 -6.36 10.73
N ARG A 87 13.67 -5.37 10.45
CA ARG A 87 13.64 -4.61 9.18
C ARG A 87 14.01 -5.48 7.98
N PHE A 88 15.10 -6.25 8.08
CA PHE A 88 15.50 -7.18 7.03
C PHE A 88 14.50 -8.33 6.86
N TRP A 89 13.85 -8.78 7.94
CA TRP A 89 12.73 -9.72 7.87
C TRP A 89 11.58 -9.13 7.03
N LEU A 90 11.17 -7.88 7.30
CA LEU A 90 10.14 -7.19 6.53
C LEU A 90 10.53 -7.08 5.04
N LEU A 91 11.75 -6.62 4.75
CA LEU A 91 12.26 -6.47 3.39
C LEU A 91 12.29 -7.81 2.64
N LYS A 92 12.73 -8.88 3.30
CA LYS A 92 12.75 -10.25 2.73
C LYS A 92 11.34 -10.72 2.37
N HIS A 93 10.35 -10.50 3.23
CA HIS A 93 8.97 -10.91 2.97
C HIS A 93 8.29 -10.02 1.92
N CYS A 94 8.55 -8.71 1.91
CA CYS A 94 8.14 -7.82 0.82
C CYS A 94 8.69 -8.33 -0.52
N TYR A 95 9.99 -8.65 -0.59
CA TYR A 95 10.62 -9.20 -1.79
C TYR A 95 9.93 -10.49 -2.25
N LYS A 96 9.66 -11.43 -1.34
CA LYS A 96 8.93 -12.68 -1.65
C LYS A 96 7.51 -12.44 -2.16
N CYS A 97 6.82 -11.40 -1.69
CA CYS A 97 5.51 -11.02 -2.23
C CYS A 97 5.62 -10.63 -3.72
N PHE A 98 6.55 -9.73 -4.07
CA PHE A 98 6.76 -9.30 -5.45
C PHE A 98 7.28 -10.44 -6.36
N THR A 99 8.00 -11.41 -5.81
CA THR A 99 8.54 -12.56 -6.53
C THR A 99 7.76 -13.86 -6.28
N SER A 100 6.51 -13.74 -5.83
CA SER A 100 5.69 -14.87 -5.38
C SER A 100 5.54 -16.06 -6.34
N PRO A 101 5.58 -15.92 -7.70
CA PRO A 101 5.55 -17.08 -8.59
C PRO A 101 6.75 -18.03 -8.43
N PHE A 102 7.87 -17.53 -7.93
CA PHE A 102 9.16 -18.23 -7.90
C PHE A 102 9.49 -18.87 -6.56
N HIS A 103 8.76 -18.53 -5.49
CA HIS A 103 9.04 -19.01 -4.14
C HIS A 103 7.86 -19.78 -3.55
N PHE A 104 8.12 -20.61 -2.54
CA PHE A 104 7.05 -21.17 -1.73
C PHE A 104 6.42 -20.04 -0.90
N VAL A 105 5.09 -19.93 -0.94
CA VAL A 105 4.34 -18.87 -0.26
C VAL A 105 4.03 -19.32 1.16
N THR A 106 4.71 -18.75 2.15
CA THR A 106 4.42 -19.02 3.56
C THR A 106 3.17 -18.27 4.02
N PHE A 107 2.71 -18.57 5.25
CA PHE A 107 1.61 -17.82 5.84
C PHE A 107 1.92 -16.33 5.96
N THR A 108 3.15 -15.98 6.36
CA THR A 108 3.63 -14.59 6.44
C THR A 108 3.52 -13.87 5.11
N ASP A 109 4.01 -14.48 4.03
CA ASP A 109 3.94 -13.89 2.69
C ASP A 109 2.48 -13.67 2.26
N PHE A 110 1.62 -14.66 2.53
CA PHE A 110 0.20 -14.62 2.21
C PHE A 110 -0.53 -13.51 2.98
N TRP A 111 -0.26 -13.36 4.27
CA TRP A 111 -0.85 -12.32 5.12
C TRP A 111 -0.35 -10.93 4.71
N LEU A 112 0.96 -10.78 4.47
CA LEU A 112 1.55 -9.50 4.07
C LEU A 112 1.03 -9.03 2.71
N GLY A 113 0.89 -9.94 1.75
CA GLY A 113 0.26 -9.63 0.47
C GLY A 113 -1.17 -9.15 0.64
N ASP A 114 -1.91 -9.66 1.64
CA ASP A 114 -3.29 -9.25 1.87
C ASP A 114 -3.35 -7.80 2.38
N GLN A 115 -2.47 -7.45 3.33
CA GLN A 115 -2.30 -6.07 3.81
C GLN A 115 -1.95 -5.08 2.69
N MET A 116 -1.22 -5.51 1.64
CA MET A 116 -0.89 -4.62 0.51
C MET A 116 -2.13 -4.14 -0.25
N ASN A 117 -3.24 -4.89 -0.27
CA ASN A 117 -4.47 -4.44 -0.95
C ASN A 117 -5.05 -3.18 -0.30
N SER A 118 -4.93 -3.06 1.02
CA SER A 118 -5.29 -1.86 1.77
C SER A 118 -4.32 -0.70 1.58
N LEU A 119 -3.15 -0.95 0.97
CA LEU A 119 -2.12 0.05 0.69
C LEU A 119 -2.13 0.55 -0.75
N THR A 120 -3.15 0.21 -1.56
CA THR A 120 -3.23 0.62 -2.98
C THR A 120 -3.03 2.13 -3.17
N THR A 121 -3.64 2.97 -2.31
CA THR A 121 -3.42 4.43 -2.33
C THR A 121 -1.97 4.80 -2.07
N ALA A 122 -1.31 4.14 -1.12
CA ALA A 122 0.10 4.39 -0.82
C ALA A 122 1.02 4.04 -2.00
N PHE A 123 0.72 3.01 -2.80
CA PHE A 123 1.45 2.71 -4.03
C PHE A 123 1.28 3.82 -5.08
N LEU A 124 0.07 4.34 -5.23
CA LEU A 124 -0.22 5.45 -6.16
C LEU A 124 0.46 6.75 -5.71
N ASP A 125 0.47 7.02 -4.41
CA ASP A 125 1.13 8.19 -3.84
C ASP A 125 2.64 8.07 -3.94
N PHE A 126 3.21 6.87 -3.76
CA PHE A 126 4.64 6.63 -3.96
C PHE A 126 5.04 6.84 -5.42
N GLN A 127 4.25 6.34 -6.38
CA GLN A 127 4.49 6.60 -7.80
C GLN A 127 4.43 8.11 -8.10
N TYR A 128 3.42 8.80 -7.59
CA TYR A 128 3.28 10.24 -7.77
C TYR A 128 4.46 10.99 -7.16
N PHE A 129 4.87 10.62 -5.94
CA PHE A 129 6.03 11.19 -5.25
C PHE A 129 7.30 11.06 -6.09
N VAL A 130 7.62 9.84 -6.56
CA VAL A 130 8.81 9.61 -7.39
C VAL A 130 8.76 10.46 -8.65
N CYS A 131 7.61 10.49 -9.34
CA CYS A 131 7.48 11.30 -10.55
C CYS A 131 7.65 12.79 -10.26
N PHE A 132 6.96 13.33 -9.25
CA PHE A 132 7.00 14.75 -8.88
C PHE A 132 8.43 15.23 -8.63
N TYR A 133 9.20 14.52 -7.81
CA TYR A 133 10.59 14.90 -7.53
C TYR A 133 11.56 14.65 -8.70
N SER A 134 11.16 13.87 -9.70
CA SER A 134 11.99 13.58 -10.88
C SER A 134 11.75 14.54 -12.04
N THR A 135 10.51 15.04 -12.21
CA THR A 135 10.13 15.83 -13.40
C THR A 135 9.69 17.25 -13.08
N GLU A 136 9.09 17.49 -11.91
CA GLU A 136 8.48 18.78 -11.57
C GLU A 136 9.38 19.63 -10.65
N VAL A 137 10.40 19.04 -10.04
CA VAL A 137 11.37 19.76 -9.19
C VAL A 137 12.62 20.12 -9.99
N ASP A 138 12.98 21.41 -9.95
CA ASP A 138 14.25 21.93 -10.47
C ASP A 138 15.28 22.01 -9.33
N TYR A 139 16.48 21.50 -9.62
CA TYR A 139 17.64 21.43 -8.72
C TYR A 139 18.81 22.31 -9.19
N SER A 140 18.67 23.03 -10.31
CA SER A 140 19.74 23.77 -10.99
C SER A 140 20.47 24.78 -10.10
N ASP A 141 19.75 25.49 -9.23
CA ASP A 141 20.28 26.55 -8.37
C ASP A 141 20.73 26.07 -6.98
N GLY A 142 20.78 24.76 -6.73
CA GLY A 142 21.08 24.20 -5.39
C GLY A 142 19.95 24.37 -4.37
N TRP A 143 18.78 24.85 -4.81
CA TRP A 143 17.56 24.99 -4.02
C TRP A 143 16.41 24.22 -4.70
N ILE A 144 15.49 23.66 -3.91
CA ILE A 144 14.29 22.97 -4.42
C ILE A 144 13.29 24.02 -4.92
N LYS A 145 13.19 24.17 -6.23
CA LYS A 145 12.17 24.99 -6.91
C LYS A 145 11.23 24.07 -7.68
N VAL A 146 9.98 24.46 -7.87
CA VAL A 146 9.00 23.67 -8.64
C VAL A 146 8.73 24.35 -9.98
N ASN A 147 8.92 23.59 -11.06
CA ASN A 147 8.63 24.00 -12.41
C ASN A 147 7.12 24.28 -12.55
N GLY A 148 6.78 25.45 -13.10
CA GLY A 148 5.38 25.79 -13.34
C GLY A 148 4.61 26.34 -12.13
N ILE A 149 5.29 26.84 -11.10
CA ILE A 149 4.69 27.75 -10.10
C ILE A 149 5.29 29.15 -10.29
N ASN A 150 4.59 30.02 -11.02
CA ASN A 150 4.92 31.46 -11.08
C ASN A 150 4.48 32.13 -9.77
N SER A 151 5.22 31.90 -8.69
CA SER A 151 5.04 32.62 -7.44
C SER A 151 5.91 33.87 -7.47
N SER A 152 5.35 34.97 -8.02
CA SER A 152 5.98 36.31 -8.00
C SER A 152 6.01 36.95 -6.61
N THR A 153 5.40 36.30 -5.63
CA THR A 153 5.44 36.65 -4.20
C THR A 153 5.68 35.35 -3.46
N GLY A 154 6.84 35.15 -2.83
CA GLY A 154 7.35 33.86 -2.31
C GLY A 154 6.48 33.02 -1.37
N SER A 155 5.21 33.38 -1.17
CA SER A 155 4.15 32.57 -0.61
C SER A 155 3.45 31.73 -1.70
N VAL A 156 3.61 30.41 -1.63
CA VAL A 156 2.76 29.47 -2.40
C VAL A 156 1.40 29.41 -1.68
N PRO A 157 0.30 29.93 -2.27
CA PRO A 157 -0.98 30.00 -1.56
C PRO A 157 -1.57 28.59 -1.37
N TRP A 158 -2.11 28.33 -0.17
CA TRP A 158 -2.77 27.07 0.16
C TRP A 158 -3.90 26.78 -0.85
N GLY A 159 -3.91 25.57 -1.44
CA GLY A 159 -4.89 25.20 -2.47
C GLY A 159 -4.61 25.76 -3.89
N LYS A 160 -3.56 26.57 -4.09
CA LYS A 160 -3.09 27.04 -5.41
C LYS A 160 -1.74 26.45 -5.83
N CYS A 161 -1.38 25.25 -5.37
CA CYS A 161 -0.43 24.40 -6.11
C CYS A 161 -1.10 23.85 -7.39
N GLY A 162 -1.72 24.73 -8.18
CA GLY A 162 -2.07 24.45 -9.55
C GLY A 162 -0.80 24.67 -10.35
N ILE A 163 -0.21 23.59 -10.84
CA ILE A 163 0.82 23.67 -11.87
C ILE A 163 0.18 24.48 -13.01
N VAL A 164 0.86 25.55 -13.44
CA VAL A 164 0.34 26.58 -14.38
C VAL A 164 -0.22 25.99 -15.68
N ASN A 165 0.06 24.71 -15.97
CA ASN A 165 -0.65 23.90 -16.96
C ASN A 165 -1.10 22.54 -16.35
N PRO A 166 -2.35 22.40 -15.89
CA PRO A 166 -2.91 21.13 -15.40
C PRO A 166 -2.82 20.02 -16.45
N GLU A 167 -3.02 20.37 -17.72
CA GLU A 167 -2.93 19.48 -18.89
C GLU A 167 -1.50 18.94 -19.16
N LYS A 168 -0.47 19.51 -18.52
CA LYS A 168 0.94 19.11 -18.69
C LYS A 168 1.58 18.54 -17.43
N THR A 169 0.80 18.26 -16.37
CA THR A 169 1.34 17.59 -15.18
C THR A 169 1.63 16.13 -15.47
N GLN A 170 2.85 15.84 -15.91
CA GLN A 170 3.26 14.53 -16.42
C GLN A 170 2.95 13.39 -15.43
N CYS A 171 3.00 13.69 -14.13
CA CYS A 171 2.82 12.72 -13.07
C CYS A 171 1.38 12.34 -12.75
N ALA A 172 0.44 13.29 -12.87
CA ALA A 172 -0.98 13.04 -12.68
C ALA A 172 -1.64 12.54 -13.97
N SER A 173 -1.15 12.99 -15.13
CA SER A 173 -1.66 12.63 -16.45
C SER A 173 -1.16 11.27 -16.98
N ALA A 174 -0.19 10.63 -16.31
CA ALA A 174 0.26 9.26 -16.61
C ALA A 174 -0.79 8.19 -16.22
N ALA A 175 -2.00 8.30 -16.77
CA ALA A 175 -3.15 7.45 -16.45
C ALA A 175 -2.83 5.95 -16.61
N GLY A 176 -2.07 5.58 -17.65
CA GLY A 176 -1.62 4.21 -17.86
C GLY A 176 -0.74 3.69 -16.72
N LEU A 177 0.28 4.47 -16.32
CA LEU A 177 1.17 4.10 -15.21
C LEU A 177 0.40 4.00 -13.89
N ARG A 178 -0.52 4.93 -13.62
CA ARG A 178 -1.37 4.92 -12.43
C ARG A 178 -2.26 3.68 -12.38
N SER A 179 -2.85 3.29 -13.50
CA SER A 179 -3.62 2.04 -13.62
C SER A 179 -2.75 0.80 -13.39
N LEU A 180 -1.51 0.78 -13.87
CA LEU A 180 -0.59 -0.33 -13.57
C LEU A 180 -0.26 -0.41 -12.07
N MET A 181 0.02 0.73 -11.44
CA MET A 181 0.35 0.78 -10.01
C MET A 181 -0.82 0.36 -9.11
N SER A 182 -2.06 0.70 -9.47
CA SER A 182 -3.23 0.31 -8.67
C SER A 182 -3.52 -1.19 -8.73
N VAL A 183 -3.06 -1.89 -9.76
CA VAL A 183 -3.23 -3.35 -9.92
C VAL A 183 -2.21 -4.16 -9.13
N ILE A 184 -1.05 -3.58 -8.81
CA ILE A 184 0.09 -4.31 -8.19
C ILE A 184 -0.32 -5.13 -6.96
N PRO A 185 -1.04 -4.57 -5.96
CA PRO A 185 -1.41 -5.35 -4.77
C PRO A 185 -2.28 -6.58 -5.09
N ALA A 186 -3.30 -6.39 -5.93
CA ALA A 186 -4.17 -7.48 -6.36
C ALA A 186 -3.40 -8.51 -7.21
N MET A 187 -2.45 -8.07 -8.03
CA MET A 187 -1.60 -8.95 -8.83
C MET A 187 -0.70 -9.84 -7.96
N ILE A 188 -0.07 -9.27 -6.92
CA ILE A 188 0.71 -10.03 -5.95
C ILE A 188 -0.14 -11.14 -5.32
N ARG A 189 -1.36 -10.81 -4.90
CA ARG A 189 -2.28 -11.79 -4.31
C ARG A 189 -2.71 -12.87 -5.29
N PHE A 190 -3.08 -12.47 -6.49
CA PHE A 190 -3.45 -13.38 -7.56
C PHE A 190 -2.32 -14.40 -7.80
N LEU A 191 -1.08 -13.93 -7.95
CA LEU A 191 0.09 -14.78 -8.16
C LEU A 191 0.40 -15.69 -6.96
N GLN A 192 0.28 -15.19 -5.73
CA GLN A 192 0.40 -16.02 -4.52
C GLN A 192 -0.64 -17.14 -4.48
N CYS A 193 -1.89 -16.84 -4.82
CA CYS A 193 -2.97 -17.82 -4.87
C CYS A 193 -2.73 -18.89 -5.95
N LEU A 194 -2.27 -18.48 -7.14
CA LEU A 194 -1.87 -19.42 -8.20
C LEU A 194 -0.69 -20.30 -7.79
N ARG A 195 0.32 -19.73 -7.13
CA ARG A 195 1.46 -20.50 -6.62
C ARG A 195 1.02 -21.55 -5.60
N ARG A 196 0.16 -21.17 -4.64
CA ARG A 196 -0.38 -22.13 -3.65
C ARG A 196 -1.26 -23.21 -4.30
N TYR A 197 -2.03 -22.87 -5.34
CA TYR A 197 -2.75 -23.86 -6.13
C TYR A 197 -1.78 -24.82 -6.83
N ARG A 198 -0.70 -24.30 -7.44
CA ARG A 198 0.31 -25.13 -8.10
C ARG A 198 0.92 -26.16 -7.13
N ASP A 199 1.20 -25.74 -5.91
CA ASP A 199 1.90 -26.55 -4.90
C ASP A 199 0.99 -27.57 -4.22
N THR A 200 -0.27 -27.21 -3.96
CA THR A 200 -1.21 -28.07 -3.22
C THR A 200 -2.18 -28.84 -4.11
N LYS A 201 -2.35 -28.40 -5.37
CA LYS A 201 -3.38 -28.87 -6.32
C LYS A 201 -4.83 -28.73 -5.82
N ARG A 202 -5.07 -27.94 -4.76
CA ARG A 202 -6.40 -27.72 -4.19
C ARG A 202 -7.06 -26.48 -4.79
N VAL A 203 -8.13 -26.69 -5.56
CA VAL A 203 -8.90 -25.60 -6.19
C VAL A 203 -9.47 -24.65 -5.14
N HIS A 204 -10.13 -25.20 -4.12
CA HIS A 204 -10.60 -24.43 -2.97
C HIS A 204 -9.60 -24.54 -1.80
N PRO A 205 -9.19 -23.43 -1.16
CA PRO A 205 -9.61 -22.05 -1.41
C PRO A 205 -8.77 -21.33 -2.49
N HIS A 206 -7.67 -21.90 -2.95
CA HIS A 206 -6.62 -21.15 -3.66
C HIS A 206 -7.06 -20.53 -5.00
N LEU A 207 -7.58 -21.32 -5.92
CA LEU A 207 -7.97 -20.82 -7.24
C LEU A 207 -9.22 -19.93 -7.17
N VAL A 208 -10.14 -20.23 -6.26
CA VAL A 208 -11.32 -19.40 -6.00
C VAL A 208 -10.88 -18.03 -5.49
N ASN A 209 -9.95 -17.98 -4.53
CA ASN A 209 -9.37 -16.73 -4.04
C ASN A 209 -8.57 -15.99 -5.13
N ALA A 210 -7.88 -16.70 -6.03
CA ALA A 210 -7.27 -16.06 -7.21
C ALA A 210 -8.33 -15.38 -8.09
N GLY A 211 -9.47 -16.05 -8.32
CA GLY A 211 -10.62 -15.48 -9.01
C GLY A 211 -11.11 -14.17 -8.37
N LYS A 212 -11.16 -14.11 -7.04
CA LYS A 212 -11.49 -12.88 -6.29
C LYS A 212 -10.57 -11.72 -6.66
N TYR A 213 -9.26 -11.88 -6.55
CA TYR A 213 -8.33 -10.78 -6.87
C TYR A 213 -8.26 -10.46 -8.37
N SER A 214 -8.61 -11.40 -9.25
CA SER A 214 -8.67 -11.15 -10.69
C SER A 214 -9.76 -10.16 -11.09
N THR A 215 -10.85 -10.01 -10.30
CA THR A 215 -11.90 -9.03 -10.60
C THR A 215 -11.38 -7.60 -10.58
N THR A 216 -10.36 -7.31 -9.77
CA THR A 216 -9.69 -6.01 -9.73
C THR A 216 -9.04 -5.66 -11.06
N PHE A 217 -8.54 -6.63 -11.83
CA PHE A 217 -7.96 -6.38 -13.14
C PHE A 217 -9.00 -5.83 -14.12
N PHE A 218 -10.22 -6.38 -14.09
CA PHE A 218 -11.32 -5.90 -14.91
C PHE A 218 -11.75 -4.48 -14.51
N VAL A 219 -11.84 -4.21 -13.21
CA VAL A 219 -12.16 -2.86 -12.70
C VAL A 219 -11.14 -1.84 -13.21
N VAL A 220 -9.85 -2.13 -13.09
CA VAL A 220 -8.83 -1.18 -13.50
C VAL A 220 -8.74 -1.07 -15.02
N ALA A 221 -8.84 -2.16 -15.77
CA ALA A 221 -8.82 -2.13 -17.23
C ALA A 221 -10.00 -1.32 -17.80
N CYS A 222 -11.22 -1.56 -17.32
CA CYS A 222 -12.40 -0.84 -17.78
C CYS A 222 -12.36 0.64 -17.35
N GLY A 223 -11.88 0.94 -16.14
CA GLY A 223 -11.68 2.31 -15.68
C GLY A 223 -10.64 3.07 -16.51
N ALA A 224 -9.56 2.40 -16.91
CA ALA A 224 -8.55 2.98 -17.78
C ALA A 224 -9.09 3.27 -19.19
N LEU A 225 -9.84 2.32 -19.77
CA LEU A 225 -10.50 2.51 -21.07
C LEU A 225 -11.56 3.61 -21.03
N ASN A 226 -12.32 3.71 -19.94
CA ASN A 226 -13.29 4.78 -19.76
C ASN A 226 -12.61 6.15 -19.73
N LYS A 227 -11.52 6.30 -18.97
CA LYS A 227 -10.74 7.55 -18.93
C LYS A 227 -10.14 7.91 -20.29
N TYR A 228 -9.66 6.92 -21.03
CA TYR A 228 -9.17 7.13 -22.38
C TYR A 228 -10.26 7.69 -23.30
N TYR A 229 -11.46 7.08 -23.26
CA TYR A 229 -12.60 7.53 -24.07
C TYR A 229 -13.11 8.92 -23.66
N GLU A 230 -13.17 9.20 -22.35
CA GLU A 230 -13.57 10.50 -21.81
C GLU A 230 -12.64 11.62 -22.27
N ALA A 231 -11.34 11.34 -22.43
CA ALA A 231 -10.38 12.28 -22.99
C ALA A 231 -10.60 12.56 -24.49
N GLU A 232 -11.09 11.57 -25.26
CA GLU A 232 -11.36 11.70 -26.69
C GLU A 232 -12.74 12.31 -26.97
N SER A 233 -13.75 12.03 -26.13
CA SER A 233 -15.13 12.47 -26.31
C SER A 233 -15.78 12.88 -24.98
N PRO A 234 -15.50 14.09 -24.46
CA PRO A 234 -15.89 14.51 -23.11
C PRO A 234 -17.39 14.55 -22.84
N ASN A 235 -18.21 14.75 -23.88
CA ASN A 235 -19.67 14.89 -23.76
C ASN A 235 -20.42 13.57 -23.96
N SER A 236 -19.71 12.45 -24.14
CA SER A 236 -20.32 11.15 -24.46
C SER A 236 -19.97 10.11 -23.40
N THR A 237 -20.98 9.42 -22.88
CA THR A 237 -20.78 8.29 -21.97
C THR A 237 -20.37 7.05 -22.76
N SER A 238 -19.18 6.53 -22.46
CA SER A 238 -18.67 5.31 -23.08
C SER A 238 -19.42 4.07 -22.61
N ILE A 239 -19.47 3.02 -23.45
CA ILE A 239 -19.87 1.68 -22.98
C ILE A 239 -18.94 1.17 -21.86
N PHE A 240 -17.67 1.58 -21.87
CA PHE A 240 -16.69 1.23 -20.85
C PHE A 240 -17.08 1.79 -19.47
N PHE A 241 -17.82 2.89 -19.39
CA PHE A 241 -18.36 3.42 -18.14
C PHE A 241 -19.29 2.42 -17.46
N TYR A 242 -20.25 1.87 -18.22
CA TYR A 242 -21.22 0.91 -17.70
C TYR A 242 -20.56 -0.42 -17.32
N ILE A 243 -19.63 -0.91 -18.15
CA ILE A 243 -18.87 -2.13 -17.85
C ILE A 243 -18.00 -1.92 -16.61
N TRP A 244 -17.41 -0.73 -16.44
CA TRP A 244 -16.63 -0.39 -15.27
C TRP A 244 -17.47 -0.41 -13.99
N ILE A 245 -18.67 0.18 -14.00
CA ILE A 245 -19.60 0.09 -12.87
C ILE A 245 -19.96 -1.37 -12.56
N LEU A 246 -20.31 -2.16 -13.58
CA LEU A 246 -20.64 -3.57 -13.39
C LEU A 246 -19.47 -4.35 -12.77
N SER A 247 -18.25 -4.12 -13.26
CA SER A 247 -17.05 -4.76 -12.73
C SER A 247 -16.80 -4.40 -11.26
N TYR A 248 -17.10 -3.15 -10.85
CA TYR A 248 -17.02 -2.73 -9.45
C TYR A 248 -18.04 -3.48 -8.59
N ILE A 249 -19.29 -3.58 -9.04
CA ILE A 249 -20.34 -4.30 -8.31
C ILE A 249 -19.96 -5.77 -8.14
N MET A 250 -19.45 -6.41 -9.19
CA MET A 250 -18.99 -7.80 -9.14
C MET A 250 -17.80 -7.95 -8.17
N SER A 251 -16.80 -7.08 -8.26
CA SER A 251 -15.60 -7.13 -7.41
C SER A 251 -15.95 -6.89 -5.94
N PHE A 252 -16.83 -5.93 -5.66
CA PHE A 252 -17.31 -5.63 -4.31
C PHE A 252 -18.10 -6.81 -3.75
N THR A 253 -19.11 -7.29 -4.49
CA THR A 253 -19.95 -8.41 -4.06
C THR A 253 -19.11 -9.65 -3.77
N TYR A 254 -18.17 -10.00 -4.65
CA TYR A 254 -17.31 -11.16 -4.43
C TYR A 254 -16.44 -10.98 -3.19
N THR A 255 -15.75 -9.84 -3.05
CA THR A 255 -14.85 -9.61 -1.91
C THR A 255 -15.63 -9.57 -0.60
N PHE A 256 -16.77 -8.89 -0.56
CA PHE A 256 -17.65 -8.84 0.60
C PHE A 256 -18.15 -10.22 1.03
N LEU A 257 -18.64 -11.03 0.08
CA LEU A 257 -19.09 -12.39 0.38
C LEU A 257 -17.92 -13.26 0.87
N TRP A 258 -16.74 -13.12 0.27
CA TRP A 258 -15.54 -13.82 0.72
C TRP A 258 -15.21 -13.50 2.18
N ASP A 259 -15.23 -12.22 2.56
CA ASP A 259 -14.94 -11.81 3.93
C ASP A 259 -15.95 -12.45 4.90
N ILE A 260 -17.25 -12.29 4.64
CA ILE A 260 -18.31 -12.81 5.53
C ILE A 260 -18.25 -14.33 5.69
N PHE A 261 -18.09 -15.07 4.58
CA PHE A 261 -18.22 -16.53 4.58
C PHE A 261 -16.90 -17.26 4.82
N MET A 262 -15.79 -16.77 4.26
CA MET A 262 -14.52 -17.49 4.24
C MET A 262 -13.56 -17.00 5.32
N ASP A 263 -13.32 -15.69 5.39
CA ASP A 263 -12.30 -15.14 6.28
C ASP A 263 -12.83 -14.99 7.72
N TRP A 264 -14.07 -14.50 7.88
CA TRP A 264 -14.72 -14.35 9.18
C TRP A 264 -15.58 -15.56 9.57
N GLY A 265 -16.13 -16.28 8.59
CA GLY A 265 -16.97 -17.46 8.83
C GLY A 265 -18.22 -17.17 9.66
N LEU A 266 -18.79 -15.97 9.58
CA LEU A 266 -19.89 -15.51 10.45
C LEU A 266 -21.16 -16.36 10.30
N ILE A 267 -21.33 -16.99 9.14
CA ILE A 267 -22.54 -17.73 8.77
C ILE A 267 -22.30 -19.26 8.78
N ASP A 268 -21.10 -19.76 9.12
CA ASP A 268 -20.86 -21.22 9.25
C ASP A 268 -21.27 -21.72 10.65
N PRO A 269 -22.34 -22.54 10.77
CA PRO A 269 -22.80 -23.07 12.07
C PRO A 269 -21.76 -23.95 12.77
N ARG A 270 -20.81 -24.52 12.01
CA ARG A 270 -19.75 -25.38 12.55
C ARG A 270 -18.69 -24.58 13.31
N HIS A 271 -18.51 -23.31 12.98
CA HIS A 271 -17.57 -22.43 13.68
C HIS A 271 -18.09 -22.06 15.07
N ARG A 272 -19.40 -21.87 15.24
CA ARG A 272 -20.04 -21.65 16.55
C ARG A 272 -19.85 -22.86 17.47
N LYS A 273 -20.14 -24.06 16.98
CA LYS A 273 -19.95 -25.32 17.74
C LYS A 273 -18.51 -25.54 18.20
N LYS A 274 -17.51 -25.21 17.37
CA LYS A 274 -16.10 -25.30 17.76
C LYS A 274 -15.77 -24.29 18.87
N ARG A 275 -16.24 -23.04 18.76
CA ARG A 275 -16.01 -22.00 19.78
C ARG A 275 -16.57 -22.41 21.15
N ASP A 276 -17.82 -22.86 21.16
CA ASP A 276 -18.52 -23.33 22.38
C ASP A 276 -17.82 -24.56 23.01
N SER A 277 -17.10 -25.36 22.22
CA SER A 277 -16.36 -26.52 22.73
C SER A 277 -15.00 -26.16 23.34
N TYR A 278 -14.40 -25.03 22.95
CA TYR A 278 -13.16 -24.50 23.53
C TYR A 278 -13.42 -23.73 24.82
N GLU A 279 -14.53 -23.01 24.95
CA GLU A 279 -14.92 -22.32 26.19
C GLU A 279 -15.35 -23.26 27.31
N LYS A 280 -15.67 -24.53 26.98
CA LYS A 280 -16.04 -25.58 27.96
C LYS A 280 -14.85 -26.40 28.46
N ARG A 281 -13.61 -26.05 28.08
CA ARG A 281 -12.37 -26.65 28.60
C ARG A 281 -11.55 -25.61 29.32
#